data_AF-A0A1L6JEH6-F1
#
_entry.id   AF-A0A1L6JEH6-F1
#
_cell.length_a   1.000
_cell.length_b   1.000
_cell.length_c   1.000
_cell.angle_alpha   90.00
_cell.angle_beta   90.00
_cell.angle_gamma   90.00
#
_symmetry.space_group_name_H-M   'P 1'
#
loop_
_entity.id
_entity.type
_entity.pdbx_description
1 polymer ?
#
loop_
_entity_poly.entity_id
_entity_poly.type
_entity_poly.pdbx_seq_one_letter_code
_entity_poly.pdbx_strand_id
1 'polypeptide(L)' 'MAILGKVERYLRKHGIPATKFGRLAVRDPRLVGDLRNGRELRARTLARVEAFLAKPPPQAQP' A
#
# COMPACT_ATOMS: atom_id res chain seq x y z
N MET A 1 1.34 14.26 6.50
CA MET A 1 0.30 13.23 6.22
C MET A 1 0.97 11.87 6.20
N ALA A 2 0.64 10.97 7.12
CA ALA A 2 1.31 9.66 7.24
C ALA A 2 1.07 8.78 6.00
N ILE A 3 2.05 7.94 5.63
CA ILE A 3 1.97 7.03 4.47
C ILE A 3 0.74 6.12 4.53
N LEU A 4 0.36 5.69 5.74
CA LEU A 4 -0.83 4.89 6.00
C LEU A 4 -2.10 5.54 5.41
N GLY A 5 -2.30 6.84 5.62
CA GLY A 5 -3.46 7.55 5.08
C GLY A 5 -3.50 7.59 3.55
N LYS A 6 -2.33 7.71 2.89
CA LYS A 6 -2.24 7.63 1.42
C LYS A 6 -2.64 6.23 0.94
N VAL A 7 -2.13 5.20 1.62
CA VAL A 7 -2.44 3.80 1.32
C VAL A 7 -3.93 3.52 1.50
N GLU A 8 -4.53 3.88 2.63
CA GLU A 8 -5.95 3.62 2.90
C GLU A 8 -6.88 4.33 1.89
N ARG A 9 -6.55 5.57 1.51
CA ARG A 9 -7.28 6.27 0.45
C ARG A 9 -7.19 5.52 -0.89
N TYR A 10 -6.02 4.99 -1.23
CA TYR A 10 -5.83 4.21 -2.46
C TYR A 10 -6.63 2.89 -2.42
N LEU A 11 -6.57 2.16 -1.31
CA LEU A 11 -7.35 0.92 -1.12
C LEU A 11 -8.84 1.20 -1.29
N ARG A 12 -9.37 2.26 -0.66
CA ARG A 12 -10.78 2.63 -0.75
C ARG A 12 -11.18 3.09 -2.15
N LYS A 13 -10.33 3.88 -2.81
CA LYS A 13 -10.59 4.39 -4.16
C LYS A 13 -10.65 3.27 -5.21
N HIS A 14 -9.86 2.22 -5.02
CA HIS A 14 -9.69 1.16 -6.00
C HIS A 14 -10.30 -0.19 -5.59
N GLY A 15 -10.89 -0.29 -4.40
CA GLY A 15 -11.48 -1.53 -3.88
C GLY A 15 -10.45 -2.66 -3.66
N ILE A 16 -9.17 -2.33 -3.43
CA ILE A 16 -8.11 -3.34 -3.32
C ILE A 16 -7.96 -3.75 -1.85
N PRO A 17 -7.90 -5.05 -1.55
CA PRO A 17 -7.61 -5.51 -0.19
C PRO A 17 -6.16 -5.19 0.20
N ALA A 18 -5.98 -4.80 1.46
CA ALA A 18 -4.71 -4.40 2.05
C ALA A 18 -3.57 -5.43 1.84
N THR A 19 -3.90 -6.72 1.95
CA THR A 19 -2.97 -7.84 1.71
C THR A 19 -2.51 -7.92 0.26
N LYS A 20 -3.41 -7.70 -0.71
CA LYS A 20 -3.09 -7.66 -2.14
C LYS A 20 -2.22 -6.44 -2.46
N PHE A 21 -2.52 -5.28 -1.89
CA PHE A 21 -1.67 -4.09 -2.02
C PHE A 21 -0.24 -4.35 -1.56
N GLY A 22 -0.05 -4.86 -0.36
CA GLY A 22 1.29 -5.14 0.17
C GLY A 22 2.06 -6.16 -0.69
N ARG A 23 1.37 -7.20 -1.18
CA ARG A 23 1.95 -8.18 -2.10
C ARG A 23 2.38 -7.56 -3.44
N LEU A 24 1.59 -6.64 -3.98
CA LEU A 24 1.88 -5.97 -5.27
C LEU A 24 2.95 -4.88 -5.15
N ALA A 25 2.89 -4.06 -4.09
CA ALA A 25 3.78 -2.92 -3.91
C ALA A 25 5.20 -3.34 -3.50
N VAL A 26 5.32 -4.30 -2.59
CA VAL A 26 6.60 -4.64 -1.95
C VAL A 26 6.81 -6.13 -1.71
N ARG A 27 5.91 -6.99 -2.20
CA ARG A 27 5.89 -8.45 -1.94
C ARG A 27 5.70 -8.81 -0.46
N ASP A 28 5.06 -7.95 0.32
CA ASP A 28 4.78 -8.15 1.75
C ASP A 28 3.28 -7.99 2.05
N PRO A 29 2.50 -9.07 2.24
CA PRO A 29 1.07 -8.96 2.49
C PRO A 29 0.74 -8.35 3.86
N ARG A 30 1.70 -8.29 4.80
CA ARG A 30 1.50 -7.73 6.15
C ARG A 30 1.73 -6.22 6.21
N LEU A 31 2.29 -5.63 5.16
CA LEU A 31 2.68 -4.21 5.11
C LEU A 31 1.65 -3.26 5.74
N VAL A 32 0.40 -3.31 5.28
CA VAL A 32 -0.65 -2.39 5.75
C VAL A 32 -1.07 -2.69 7.18
N GLY A 33 -1.11 -3.97 7.56
CA GLY A 33 -1.39 -4.38 8.93
C GLY A 33 -0.30 -3.88 9.88
N ASP A 34 0.96 -4.01 9.50
CA ASP A 34 2.06 -3.49 10.30
C ASP A 34 2.05 -1.96 10.37
N LEU A 35 1.76 -1.27 9.26
CA LEU A 35 1.61 0.19 9.23
C LEU A 35 0.51 0.66 10.19
N ARG A 36 -0.59 -0.09 10.30
CA ARG A 36 -1.67 0.18 11.28
C ARG A 36 -1.23 -0.06 12.73
N ASN A 37 -0.31 -1.00 12.94
CA ASN A 37 0.30 -1.25 14.24
C ASN A 37 1.45 -0.27 14.57
N GLY A 38 1.70 0.75 13.73
CA GLY A 38 2.73 1.76 13.96
C GLY A 38 4.12 1.39 13.43
N ARG A 39 4.24 0.37 12.56
CA ARG A 39 5.52 0.06 11.90
C ARG A 39 5.98 1.24 11.07
N GLU A 40 7.24 1.61 11.26
CA GLU A 40 7.91 2.62 10.46
C GLU A 40 8.50 1.98 9.19
N LEU A 41 8.22 2.56 8.02
CA LEU A 41 8.80 2.08 6.77
C LEU A 41 10.21 2.62 6.61
N ARG A 42 11.15 1.73 6.30
CA ARG A 42 12.47 2.14 5.82
C ARG A 42 12.35 2.88 4.48
N ALA A 43 13.28 3.80 4.21
CA ALA A 43 13.30 4.63 2.99
C ALA A 43 13.09 3.84 1.69
N ARG A 44 13.71 2.65 1.57
CA ARG A 44 13.55 1.77 0.41
C ARG A 44 12.12 1.27 0.22
N THR A 45 11.47 0.88 1.32
CA THR A 45 10.08 0.38 1.30
C THR A 45 9.13 1.54 1.03
N LEU A 46 9.37 2.70 1.65
CA LEU A 46 8.60 3.92 1.41
C LEU A 46 8.61 4.30 -0.07
N ALA A 47 9.79 4.35 -0.70
CA ALA A 47 9.92 4.69 -2.13
C ALA A 47 9.13 3.73 -3.03
N ARG A 48 9.11 2.42 -2.72
CA ARG A 48 8.31 1.43 -3.47
C ARG A 48 6.81 1.63 -3.28
N VAL A 49 6.39 1.91 -2.05
CA VAL A 49 4.98 2.17 -1.73
C VAL A 49 4.52 3.44 -2.45
N GLU A 50 5.31 4.52 -2.41
CA GLU A 50 4.98 5.76 -3.11
C GLU A 50 4.97 5.58 -4.63
N ALA A 51 5.94 4.86 -5.20
CA ALA A 51 5.94 4.52 -6.63
C ALA A 51 4.72 3.68 -7.03
N PHE A 52 4.22 2.82 -6.14
CA PHE A 52 3.01 2.04 -6.38
C PHE A 52 1.75 2.91 -6.28
N LEU A 53 1.67 3.81 -5.30
CA LEU A 53 0.57 4.77 -5.15
C LEU A 53 0.47 5.77 -6.30
N ALA A 54 1.61 6.12 -6.90
CA ALA A 54 1.66 6.98 -8.09
C ALA A 54 1.16 6.29 -9.35
N LYS A 55 1.06 4.94 -9.36
CA LYS A 55 0.57 4.16 -10.49
C LYS A 55 -0.90 3.79 -10.29
N PRO A 56 -1.73 3.85 -11.34
CA PRO A 56 -3.05 3.25 -11.29
C PRO A 56 -2.90 1.75 -11.01
N PRO A 57 -3.77 1.15 -10.19
CA PRO A 57 -3.62 -0.24 -9.84
C PRO A 57 -3.76 -1.11 -11.08
N PRO A 58 -3.02 -2.24 -11.14
CA PRO A 58 -3.29 -3.24 -12.15
C PRO A 58 -4.75 -3.66 -12.00
N GLN A 59 -5.49 -3.50 -13.10
CA GLN A 59 -6.95 -3.53 -13.18
C GLN A 59 -7.53 -4.60 -12.24
N ALA A 60 -8.23 -4.15 -11.20
CA ALA A 60 -9.04 -5.03 -10.38
C ALA A 60 -10.21 -5.47 -11.27
N GLN A 61 -10.12 -6.70 -11.76
CA GLN A 61 -11.20 -7.33 -12.51
C GLN A 61 -12.48 -7.31 -11.64
N PRO A 62 -13.63 -6.93 -12.23
CA PRO A 62 -14.92 -6.94 -11.55
C PRO A 62 -15.31 -8.33 -11.05
#